data_AF-A0A7V1M7W6-F1
#
_entry.id   AF-A0A7V1M7W6-F1
#
_cell.length_a   1.000
_cell.length_b   1.000
_cell.length_c   1.000
_cell.angle_alpha   90.00
_cell.angle_beta   90.00
_cell.angle_gamma   90.00
#
_symmetry.space_group_name_H-M   'P 1'
#
loop_
_entity.id
_entity.type
_entity.pdbx_description
1 polymer ?
#
loop_
_entity_poly.entity_id
_entity_poly.type
_entity_poly.pdbx_seq_one_letter_code
_entity_poly.pdbx_strand_id
1 'polypeptide(L)'
;MPFTVSDFEDLVRLLREHPEWRERLRSLILPEEFFAPAQVIHDHDQAIRRIEQAVAELAELQRRADERFEAFREEMREGWRELRDSIQQLTEAQRRNEKSIAELTEAQKRADEQMTEFREAQKRVDERFLELREAQRRTDEQLAELRESTEKRFAEMREAQQRTDERLAALNETAEKRFLELRERQERTDERLAALSESTEKRFVELREWAEQQFVETQQHTDQQVSALREWAEQQFAETQRHTDEKWSSLREWAEQRFGRLESRVDNLYSEVGRLTNIIGASLEEEAQASVATLMRHKGYKAPVEGYPVRLDGAGEIDVVLPVESPEGERFTVVAESKARLSRRAVIDWANRMNSLDFRRRLREAGVPGPYLVYTYAIRVDPAALDAAREVGIGVMSGRGVLVEPREPLPEA
;
A
#
# COMPACT_ATOMS: atom_id res chain seq x y z
N MET A 1 41.12 210.14 12.49
CA MET A 1 42.31 209.71 13.25
C MET A 1 42.29 208.19 13.35
N PRO A 2 43.41 207.48 13.14
CA PRO A 2 43.43 206.03 13.22
C PRO A 2 43.37 205.59 14.68
N PHE A 3 42.43 204.70 15.01
CA PHE A 3 42.35 204.01 16.29
C PHE A 3 43.61 203.13 16.47
N THR A 4 44.36 203.31 17.55
CA THR A 4 45.65 202.64 17.78
C THR A 4 45.52 201.44 18.73
N VAL A 5 46.59 200.64 18.84
CA VAL A 5 46.64 199.49 19.76
C VAL A 5 46.56 199.94 21.22
N SER A 6 47.17 201.09 21.57
CA SER A 6 47.07 201.65 22.92
C SER A 6 45.63 202.03 23.26
N ASP A 7 44.91 202.63 22.30
CA ASP A 7 43.49 202.99 22.48
C ASP A 7 42.62 201.74 22.73
N PHE A 8 42.96 200.60 22.11
CA PHE A 8 42.30 199.33 22.35
C PHE A 8 42.61 198.75 23.74
N GLU A 9 43.87 198.81 24.19
CA GLU A 9 44.27 198.33 25.52
C GLU A 9 43.60 199.14 26.64
N ASP A 10 43.51 200.46 26.47
CA ASP A 10 42.79 201.35 27.39
C ASP A 10 41.29 201.02 27.42
N LEU A 11 40.67 200.76 26.27
CA LEU A 11 39.28 200.30 26.19
C LEU A 11 39.08 198.96 26.92
N VAL A 12 39.98 197.99 26.75
CA VAL A 12 39.91 196.69 27.43
C VAL A 12 40.05 196.85 28.94
N ARG A 13 40.92 197.76 29.40
CA ARG A 13 41.05 198.07 30.83
C ARG A 13 39.78 198.69 31.39
N LEU A 14 39.20 199.68 30.70
CA LEU A 14 37.91 200.30 31.10
C LEU A 14 36.77 199.27 31.16
N LEU A 15 36.69 198.34 30.21
CA LEU A 15 35.71 197.24 30.22
C LEU A 15 35.97 196.19 31.31
N ARG A 16 37.14 196.21 31.97
CA ARG A 16 37.41 195.40 33.18
C ARG A 16 36.98 196.09 34.45
N GLU A 17 37.16 197.40 34.52
CA GLU A 17 36.77 198.22 35.68
C GLU A 17 35.25 198.46 35.73
N HIS A 18 34.57 198.46 34.58
CA HIS A 18 33.11 198.70 34.44
C HIS A 18 32.36 197.48 33.86
N PRO A 19 31.85 196.56 34.71
CA PRO A 19 31.09 195.37 34.28
C PRO A 19 29.85 195.71 33.45
N GLU A 20 29.18 196.81 33.75
CA GLU A 20 28.00 197.29 33.03
C GLU A 20 28.31 197.66 31.57
N TRP A 21 29.51 198.19 31.31
CA TRP A 21 29.97 198.47 29.94
C TRP A 21 30.34 197.20 29.20
N ARG A 22 30.94 196.23 29.89
CA ARG A 22 31.23 194.91 29.33
C ARG A 22 29.96 194.18 28.92
N GLU A 23 28.92 194.20 29.75
CA GLU A 23 27.67 193.50 29.45
C GLU A 23 26.92 194.17 28.29
N ARG A 24 26.94 195.51 28.21
CA ARG A 24 26.39 196.25 27.07
C ARG A 24 27.19 196.07 25.79
N LEU A 25 28.53 196.02 25.88
CA LEU A 25 29.38 195.68 24.75
C LEU A 25 29.18 194.22 24.32
N ARG A 26 29.00 193.31 25.29
CA ARG A 26 28.71 191.89 25.05
C ARG A 26 27.39 191.71 24.33
N SER A 27 26.31 192.40 24.71
CA SER A 27 25.03 192.31 24.00
C SER A 27 25.04 192.95 22.61
N LEU A 28 25.88 193.98 22.39
CA LEU A 28 26.04 194.63 21.08
C LEU A 28 26.92 193.84 20.10
N ILE A 29 27.98 193.17 20.60
CA ILE A 29 28.95 192.45 19.77
C ILE A 29 28.61 190.96 19.65
N LEU A 30 27.99 190.37 20.67
CA LEU A 30 27.59 188.96 20.71
C LEU A 30 26.07 188.88 20.87
N PRO A 31 25.30 188.79 19.76
CA PRO A 31 23.87 188.51 19.81
C PRO A 31 23.59 187.24 20.64
N GLU A 32 22.39 187.09 21.21
CA GLU A 32 22.00 185.87 21.97
C GLU A 32 22.25 184.56 21.18
N GLU A 33 22.21 184.66 19.84
CA GLU A 33 22.57 183.60 18.88
C GLU A 33 23.98 183.03 19.08
N PHE A 34 24.91 183.77 19.71
CA PHE A 34 26.26 183.30 20.00
C PHE A 34 26.32 182.31 21.17
N PHE A 35 25.29 182.28 22.03
CA PHE A 35 25.18 181.31 23.14
C PHE A 35 24.29 180.10 22.80
N ALA A 36 23.51 180.18 21.71
CA ALA A 36 22.78 179.05 21.16
C ALA A 36 23.65 177.78 20.90
N PRO A 37 24.92 177.88 20.46
CA PRO A 37 25.76 176.71 20.22
C PRO A 37 26.02 175.87 21.47
N ALA A 38 26.14 176.46 22.66
CA ALA A 38 26.45 175.71 23.87
C ALA A 38 25.27 174.85 24.35
N GLN A 39 24.04 175.39 24.31
CA GLN A 39 22.83 174.64 24.62
C GLN A 39 22.58 173.55 23.57
N VAL A 40 22.76 173.87 22.29
CA VAL A 40 22.65 172.91 21.19
C VAL A 40 23.68 171.78 21.33
N ILE A 41 24.93 172.07 21.73
CA ILE A 41 25.95 171.06 22.00
C ILE A 41 25.55 170.17 23.19
N HIS A 42 25.00 170.74 24.26
CA HIS A 42 24.53 169.96 25.41
C HIS A 42 23.34 169.05 25.04
N ASP A 43 22.38 169.56 24.28
CA ASP A 43 21.22 168.80 23.81
C ASP A 43 21.66 167.69 22.84
N HIS A 44 22.65 167.96 21.98
CA HIS A 44 23.28 166.94 21.13
C HIS A 44 24.02 165.88 21.94
N ASP A 45 24.81 166.23 22.96
CA ASP A 45 25.50 165.23 23.81
C ASP A 45 24.48 164.34 24.55
N GLN A 46 23.39 164.92 25.03
CA GLN A 46 22.29 164.15 25.62
C GLN A 46 21.59 163.24 24.60
N ALA A 47 21.33 163.74 23.38
CA ALA A 47 20.73 162.94 22.32
C ALA A 47 21.66 161.79 21.88
N ILE A 48 22.96 162.04 21.76
CA ILE A 48 23.98 161.04 21.47
C ILE A 48 23.99 159.97 22.55
N ARG A 49 24.04 160.32 23.84
CA ARG A 49 23.98 159.34 24.94
C ARG A 49 22.70 158.50 24.92
N ARG A 50 21.54 159.10 24.60
CA ARG A 50 20.27 158.37 24.45
C ARG A 50 20.32 157.40 23.27
N ILE A 51 20.92 157.82 22.16
CA ILE A 51 21.11 156.96 20.99
C ILE A 51 22.08 155.82 21.31
N GLU A 52 23.22 156.09 21.96
CA GLU A 52 24.17 155.06 22.38
C GLU A 52 23.52 154.03 23.30
N GLN A 53 22.70 154.48 24.26
CA GLN A 53 21.94 153.59 25.12
C GLN A 53 20.91 152.77 24.33
N ALA A 54 20.14 153.38 23.44
CA ALA A 54 19.16 152.68 22.61
C ALA A 54 19.84 151.66 21.67
N VAL A 55 21.00 151.99 21.11
CA VAL A 55 21.79 151.08 20.28
C VAL A 55 22.34 149.92 21.11
N ALA A 56 22.81 150.16 22.34
CA ALA A 56 23.25 149.10 23.25
C ALA A 56 22.09 148.17 23.64
N GLU A 57 20.91 148.74 23.94
CA GLU A 57 19.69 147.97 24.21
C GLU A 57 19.25 147.16 22.99
N LEU A 58 19.30 147.73 21.79
CA LEU A 58 19.02 147.01 20.54
C LEU A 58 20.03 145.89 20.26
N ALA A 59 21.33 146.11 20.50
CA ALA A 59 22.37 145.10 20.33
C ALA A 59 22.16 143.92 21.30
N GLU A 60 21.78 144.21 22.56
CA GLU A 60 21.48 143.18 23.54
C GLU A 60 20.17 142.44 23.21
N LEU A 61 19.14 143.14 22.73
CA LEU A 61 17.91 142.52 22.21
C LEU A 61 18.21 141.61 21.00
N GLN A 62 19.07 142.06 20.09
CA GLN A 62 19.50 141.29 18.93
C GLN A 62 20.28 140.05 19.37
N ARG A 63 21.26 140.18 20.28
CA ARG A 63 22.01 139.04 20.81
C ARG A 63 21.10 138.00 21.46
N ARG A 64 20.12 138.43 22.26
CA ARG A 64 19.12 137.53 22.87
C ARG A 64 18.22 136.88 21.82
N ALA A 65 17.88 137.58 20.75
CA ALA A 65 17.13 137.01 19.64
C ALA A 65 17.96 135.94 18.93
N ASP A 66 19.23 136.21 18.62
CA ASP A 66 20.14 135.27 17.98
C ASP A 66 20.38 134.02 18.84
N GLU A 67 20.58 134.18 20.15
CA GLU A 67 20.70 133.07 21.10
C GLU A 67 19.41 132.22 21.15
N ARG A 68 18.23 132.85 21.14
CA ARG A 68 16.94 132.13 21.08
C ARG A 68 16.75 131.41 19.74
N PHE A 69 17.16 132.02 18.64
CA PHE A 69 17.08 131.40 17.32
C PHE A 69 18.02 130.20 17.22
N GLU A 70 19.25 130.28 17.71
CA GLU A 70 20.15 129.12 17.70
C GLU A 70 19.67 128.01 18.64
N ALA A 71 19.16 128.34 19.84
CA ALA A 71 18.53 127.37 20.72
C ALA A 71 17.34 126.66 20.04
N PHE A 72 16.45 127.43 19.40
CA PHE A 72 15.34 126.88 18.63
C PHE A 72 15.82 126.00 17.46
N ARG A 73 16.89 126.40 16.76
CA ARG A 73 17.46 125.61 15.66
C ARG A 73 18.10 124.31 16.13
N GLU A 74 18.71 124.28 17.32
CA GLU A 74 19.22 123.04 17.92
C GLU A 74 18.08 122.11 18.34
N GLU A 75 17.06 122.63 19.04
CA GLU A 75 15.86 121.87 19.43
C GLU A 75 15.17 121.26 18.19
N MET A 76 15.01 122.05 17.13
CA MET A 76 14.46 121.54 15.87
C MET A 76 15.36 120.47 15.24
N ARG A 77 16.70 120.61 15.31
CA ARG A 77 17.63 119.60 14.78
C ARG A 77 17.55 118.30 15.58
N GLU A 78 17.43 118.38 16.90
CA GLU A 78 17.21 117.21 17.77
C GLU A 78 15.88 116.54 17.47
N GLY A 79 14.77 117.30 17.42
CA GLY A 79 13.46 116.77 17.05
C GLY A 79 13.44 116.12 15.66
N TRP A 80 14.15 116.68 14.68
CA TRP A 80 14.31 116.06 13.35
C TRP A 80 15.15 114.78 13.37
N ARG A 81 16.15 114.66 14.26
CA ARG A 81 16.91 113.42 14.46
C ARG A 81 16.02 112.35 15.10
N GLU A 82 15.33 112.67 16.18
CA GLU A 82 14.42 111.75 16.87
C GLU A 82 13.28 111.26 15.95
N LEU A 83 12.71 112.17 15.15
CA LEU A 83 11.70 111.80 14.17
C LEU A 83 12.26 110.87 13.09
N ARG A 84 13.47 111.14 12.60
CA ARG A 84 14.14 110.28 11.61
C ARG A 84 14.40 108.88 12.18
N ASP A 85 14.91 108.82 13.40
CA ASP A 85 15.21 107.54 14.07
C ASP A 85 13.92 106.75 14.33
N SER A 86 12.84 107.44 14.74
CA SER A 86 11.51 106.83 14.91
C SER A 86 10.95 106.28 13.59
N ILE A 87 11.09 107.03 12.48
CA ILE A 87 10.67 106.56 11.15
C ILE A 87 11.51 105.35 10.71
N GLN A 88 12.81 105.35 10.98
CA GLN A 88 13.68 104.20 10.68
C GLN A 88 13.27 102.96 11.47
N GLN A 89 13.01 103.10 12.78
CA GLN A 89 12.54 102.01 13.63
C GLN A 89 11.19 101.46 13.16
N LEU A 90 10.24 102.33 12.80
CA LEU A 90 8.95 101.92 12.25
C LEU A 90 9.10 101.19 10.91
N THR A 91 10.00 101.65 10.04
CA THR A 91 10.28 101.00 8.75
C THR A 91 10.87 99.60 8.97
N GLU A 92 11.80 99.45 9.92
CA GLU A 92 12.35 98.14 10.26
C GLU A 92 11.32 97.21 10.89
N ALA A 93 10.49 97.72 11.80
CA ALA A 93 9.39 96.97 12.39
C ALA A 93 8.38 96.52 11.33
N GLN A 94 8.05 97.40 10.37
CA GLN A 94 7.21 97.07 9.23
C GLN A 94 7.81 95.93 8.39
N ARG A 95 9.10 96.01 8.03
CA ARG A 95 9.77 94.94 7.27
C ARG A 95 9.80 93.61 8.03
N ARG A 96 10.02 93.64 9.34
CA ARG A 96 9.96 92.43 10.19
C ARG A 96 8.54 91.85 10.20
N ASN A 97 7.52 92.68 10.32
CA ASN A 97 6.12 92.24 10.27
C ASN A 97 5.76 91.65 8.90
N GLU A 98 6.15 92.30 7.80
CA GLU A 98 5.94 91.78 6.44
C GLU A 98 6.59 90.40 6.26
N LYS A 99 7.83 90.23 6.76
CA LYS A 99 8.51 88.94 6.73
C LYS A 99 7.78 87.89 7.56
N SER A 100 7.38 88.20 8.79
CA SER A 100 6.62 87.28 9.65
C SER A 100 5.28 86.89 9.04
N ILE A 101 4.57 87.81 8.39
CA ILE A 101 3.31 87.53 7.69
C ILE A 101 3.54 86.59 6.50
N ALA A 102 4.62 86.79 5.74
CA ALA A 102 4.98 85.91 4.64
C ALA A 102 5.29 84.49 5.14
N GLU A 103 6.08 84.36 6.21
CA GLU A 103 6.40 83.07 6.85
C GLU A 103 5.15 82.38 7.40
N LEU A 104 4.24 83.12 8.03
CA LEU A 104 2.95 82.58 8.52
C LEU A 104 2.05 82.12 7.37
N THR A 105 2.02 82.85 6.26
CA THR A 105 1.23 82.49 5.08
C THR A 105 1.77 81.20 4.45
N GLU A 106 3.08 81.05 4.36
CA GLU A 106 3.70 79.83 3.84
C GLU A 106 3.48 78.64 4.80
N ALA A 107 3.61 78.85 6.11
CA ALA A 107 3.31 77.84 7.11
C ALA A 107 1.83 77.40 7.05
N GLN A 108 0.90 78.35 6.85
CA GLN A 108 -0.52 78.06 6.66
C GLN A 108 -0.75 77.23 5.40
N LYS A 109 -0.13 77.58 4.27
CA LYS A 109 -0.24 76.81 3.03
C LYS A 109 0.25 75.37 3.20
N ARG A 110 1.40 75.17 3.86
CA ARG A 110 1.92 73.83 4.16
C ARG A 110 1.00 73.05 5.08
N ALA A 111 0.39 73.71 6.08
CA ALA A 111 -0.58 73.07 6.97
C ALA A 111 -1.86 72.65 6.22
N ASP A 112 -2.34 73.47 5.28
CA ASP A 112 -3.51 73.16 4.45
C ASP A 112 -3.22 71.99 3.48
N GLU A 113 -2.03 71.95 2.89
CA GLU A 113 -1.54 70.83 2.07
C GLU A 113 -1.49 69.54 2.90
N GLN A 114 -0.85 69.57 4.08
CA GLN A 114 -0.80 68.42 4.99
C GLN A 114 -2.18 67.95 5.44
N MET A 115 -3.12 68.89 5.68
CA MET A 115 -4.49 68.54 6.06
C MET A 115 -5.24 67.85 4.92
N THR A 116 -4.96 68.24 3.67
CA THR A 116 -5.54 67.61 2.49
C THR A 116 -4.96 66.20 2.31
N GLU A 117 -3.65 66.03 2.41
CA GLU A 117 -3.00 64.72 2.38
C GLU A 117 -3.50 63.81 3.51
N PHE A 118 -3.70 64.35 4.71
CA PHE A 118 -4.26 63.62 5.84
C PHE A 118 -5.70 63.14 5.55
N ARG A 119 -6.54 64.00 4.98
CA ARG A 119 -7.92 63.61 4.59
C ARG A 119 -7.93 62.53 3.51
N GLU A 120 -7.01 62.58 2.54
CA GLU A 120 -6.87 61.55 1.52
C GLU A 120 -6.34 60.23 2.09
N ALA A 121 -5.36 60.30 3.00
CA ALA A 121 -4.90 59.13 3.74
C ALA A 121 -6.03 58.51 4.56
N GLN A 122 -6.85 59.33 5.22
CA GLN A 122 -8.02 58.87 5.98
C GLN A 122 -9.04 58.18 5.07
N LYS A 123 -9.39 58.76 3.91
CA LYS A 123 -10.27 58.11 2.93
C LYS A 123 -9.73 56.75 2.47
N ARG A 124 -8.44 56.65 2.15
CA ARG A 124 -7.80 55.38 1.78
C ARG A 124 -7.85 54.35 2.90
N VAL A 125 -7.73 54.78 4.15
CA VAL A 125 -7.88 53.90 5.32
C VAL A 125 -9.32 53.41 5.44
N ASP A 126 -10.31 54.30 5.30
CA ASP A 126 -11.73 53.95 5.35
C ASP A 126 -12.11 52.94 4.24
N GLU A 127 -11.62 53.17 3.01
CA GLU A 127 -11.79 52.25 1.88
C GLU A 127 -11.18 50.88 2.18
N ARG A 128 -9.94 50.82 2.68
CA ARG A 128 -9.30 49.55 3.09
C ARG A 128 -10.05 48.84 4.20
N PHE A 129 -10.63 49.58 5.15
CA PHE A 129 -11.45 48.98 6.20
C PHE A 129 -12.74 48.36 5.65
N LEU A 130 -13.38 49.00 4.66
CA LEU A 130 -14.54 48.43 3.98
C LEU A 130 -14.16 47.17 3.19
N GLU A 131 -13.08 47.20 2.43
CA GLU A 131 -12.55 46.02 1.71
C GLU A 131 -12.24 44.87 2.67
N LEU A 132 -11.60 45.15 3.82
CA LEU A 132 -11.32 44.13 4.85
C LEU A 132 -12.61 43.54 5.44
N ARG A 133 -13.63 44.36 5.70
CA ARG A 133 -14.93 43.87 6.17
C ARG A 133 -15.62 42.99 5.14
N GLU A 134 -15.58 43.35 3.87
CA GLU A 134 -16.14 42.53 2.80
C GLU A 134 -15.38 41.22 2.63
N ALA A 135 -14.05 41.25 2.66
CA ALA A 135 -13.21 40.06 2.60
C ALA A 135 -13.47 39.13 3.80
N GLN A 136 -13.63 39.70 4.99
CA GLN A 136 -14.00 38.94 6.20
C GLN A 136 -15.39 38.33 6.05
N ARG A 137 -16.40 39.09 5.58
CA ARG A 137 -17.75 38.58 5.33
C ARG A 137 -17.75 37.41 4.34
N ARG A 138 -17.00 37.52 3.23
CA ARG A 138 -16.84 36.43 2.25
C ARG A 138 -16.18 35.19 2.87
N THR A 139 -15.19 35.39 3.74
CA THR A 139 -14.53 34.29 4.44
C THR A 139 -15.50 33.59 5.41
N ASP A 140 -16.29 34.36 6.16
CA ASP A 140 -17.30 33.83 7.07
C ASP A 140 -18.39 33.05 6.31
N GLU A 141 -18.83 33.55 5.16
CA GLU A 141 -19.77 32.86 4.26
C GLU A 141 -19.18 31.53 3.76
N GLN A 142 -17.93 31.52 3.26
CA GLN A 142 -17.26 30.31 2.81
C GLN A 142 -17.07 29.28 3.93
N LEU A 143 -16.77 29.74 5.15
CA LEU A 143 -16.66 28.86 6.31
C LEU A 143 -18.01 28.26 6.71
N ALA A 144 -19.10 29.03 6.60
CA ALA A 144 -20.45 28.53 6.86
C ALA A 144 -20.85 27.45 5.84
N GLU A 145 -20.64 27.70 4.55
CA GLU A 145 -20.90 26.71 3.48
C GLU A 145 -20.06 25.44 3.64
N LEU A 146 -18.78 25.59 3.98
CA LEU A 146 -17.90 24.44 4.21
C LEU A 146 -18.37 23.61 5.41
N ARG A 147 -18.80 24.26 6.51
CA ARG A 147 -19.37 23.57 7.66
C ARG A 147 -20.65 22.83 7.31
N GLU A 148 -21.58 23.48 6.59
CA GLU A 148 -22.83 22.86 6.16
C GLU A 148 -22.58 21.63 5.27
N SER A 149 -21.71 21.77 4.27
CA SER A 149 -21.36 20.66 3.37
C SER A 149 -20.67 19.51 4.11
N THR A 150 -19.85 19.82 5.11
CA THR A 150 -19.16 18.83 5.94
C THR A 150 -20.15 18.08 6.84
N GLU A 151 -21.08 18.78 7.48
CA GLU A 151 -22.13 18.17 8.29
C GLU A 151 -23.02 17.25 7.45
N LYS A 152 -23.42 17.71 6.25
CA LYS A 152 -24.21 16.90 5.31
C LYS A 152 -23.48 15.62 4.91
N ARG A 153 -22.19 15.71 4.56
CA ARG A 153 -21.37 14.52 4.23
C ARG A 153 -21.23 13.56 5.41
N PHE A 154 -21.08 14.07 6.63
CA PHE A 154 -21.04 13.23 7.82
C PHE A 154 -22.39 12.53 8.08
N ALA A 155 -23.51 13.23 7.89
CA ALA A 155 -24.84 12.63 7.97
C ALA A 155 -25.01 11.51 6.93
N GLU A 156 -24.69 11.77 5.66
CA GLU A 156 -24.74 10.77 4.58
C GLU A 156 -23.85 9.55 4.87
N MET A 157 -22.65 9.77 5.43
CA MET A 157 -21.75 8.70 5.85
C MET A 157 -22.33 7.87 7.00
N ARG A 158 -22.93 8.51 8.01
CA ARG A 158 -23.60 7.79 9.13
C ARG A 158 -24.75 6.94 8.61
N GLU A 159 -25.58 7.47 7.71
CA GLU A 159 -26.67 6.71 7.09
C GLU A 159 -26.16 5.56 6.23
N ALA A 160 -25.07 5.74 5.49
CA ALA A 160 -24.45 4.67 4.70
C ALA A 160 -23.85 3.57 5.60
N GLN A 161 -23.23 3.96 6.71
CA GLN A 161 -22.71 3.05 7.71
C GLN A 161 -23.85 2.24 8.36
N GLN A 162 -24.91 2.91 8.81
CA GLN A 162 -26.08 2.26 9.38
C GLN A 162 -26.71 1.26 8.41
N ARG A 163 -26.88 1.64 7.12
CA ARG A 163 -27.38 0.73 6.08
C ARG A 163 -26.46 -0.48 5.87
N THR A 164 -25.15 -0.31 6.05
CA THR A 164 -24.18 -1.40 5.94
C THR A 164 -24.27 -2.33 7.15
N ASP A 165 -24.38 -1.78 8.36
CA ASP A 165 -24.54 -2.54 9.60
C ASP A 165 -25.86 -3.35 9.58
N GLU A 166 -26.95 -2.74 9.13
CA GLU A 166 -28.24 -3.41 8.94
C GLU A 166 -28.16 -4.55 7.90
N ARG A 167 -27.45 -4.35 6.78
CA ARG A 167 -27.22 -5.40 5.77
C ARG A 167 -26.37 -6.54 6.32
N LEU A 168 -25.33 -6.25 7.10
CA LEU A 168 -24.49 -7.26 7.74
C LEU A 168 -25.30 -8.06 8.77
N ALA A 169 -26.13 -7.40 9.57
CA ALA A 169 -27.03 -8.07 10.52
C ALA A 169 -28.00 -9.02 9.80
N ALA A 170 -28.64 -8.56 8.72
CA ALA A 170 -29.56 -9.39 7.93
C ALA A 170 -28.86 -10.58 7.24
N LEU A 171 -27.63 -10.38 6.74
CA LEU A 171 -26.81 -11.45 6.18
C LEU A 171 -26.43 -12.49 7.22
N ASN A 172 -26.02 -12.06 8.42
CA ASN A 172 -25.70 -12.95 9.53
C ASN A 172 -26.92 -13.77 9.96
N GLU A 173 -28.08 -13.14 10.13
CA GLU A 173 -29.33 -13.83 10.48
C GLU A 173 -29.71 -14.88 9.41
N THR A 174 -29.56 -14.53 8.13
CA THR A 174 -29.81 -15.46 7.02
C THR A 174 -28.81 -16.62 7.01
N ALA A 175 -27.53 -16.34 7.31
CA ALA A 175 -26.50 -17.36 7.39
C ALA A 175 -26.76 -18.33 8.56
N GLU A 176 -27.11 -17.82 9.74
CA GLU A 176 -27.49 -18.63 10.90
C GLU A 176 -28.67 -19.54 10.61
N LYS A 177 -29.74 -19.01 9.98
CA LYS A 177 -30.89 -19.81 9.53
C LYS A 177 -30.48 -20.94 8.58
N ARG A 178 -29.66 -20.64 7.58
CA ARG A 178 -29.16 -21.66 6.63
C ARG A 178 -28.29 -22.72 7.30
N PHE A 179 -27.45 -22.33 8.26
CA PHE A 179 -26.65 -23.29 9.01
C PHE A 179 -27.51 -24.22 9.87
N LEU A 180 -28.57 -23.69 10.50
CA LEU A 180 -29.55 -24.50 11.22
C LEU A 180 -30.28 -25.47 10.27
N GLU A 181 -30.80 -24.99 9.14
CA GLU A 181 -31.46 -25.83 8.14
C GLU A 181 -30.54 -26.94 7.59
N LEU A 182 -29.27 -26.62 7.34
CA LEU A 182 -28.27 -27.61 6.91
C LEU A 182 -28.02 -28.66 7.99
N ARG A 183 -27.93 -28.24 9.26
CA ARG A 183 -27.74 -29.15 10.40
C ARG A 183 -28.93 -30.09 10.56
N GLU A 184 -30.15 -29.55 10.55
CA GLU A 184 -31.37 -30.37 10.60
C GLU A 184 -31.46 -31.33 9.41
N ARG A 185 -31.09 -30.89 8.21
CA ARG A 185 -31.05 -31.75 7.02
C ARG A 185 -29.99 -32.85 7.16
N GLN A 186 -28.85 -32.56 7.78
CA GLN A 186 -27.81 -33.54 8.03
C GLN A 186 -28.28 -34.58 9.06
N GLU A 187 -28.84 -34.14 10.19
CA GLU A 187 -29.42 -35.02 11.21
C GLU A 187 -30.49 -35.94 10.61
N ARG A 188 -31.41 -35.41 9.79
CA ARG A 188 -32.40 -36.23 9.05
C ARG A 188 -31.76 -37.23 8.08
N THR A 189 -30.61 -36.88 7.49
CA THR A 189 -29.90 -37.77 6.57
C THR A 189 -29.22 -38.90 7.35
N ASP A 190 -28.61 -38.58 8.49
CA ASP A 190 -27.99 -39.54 9.40
C ASP A 190 -29.04 -40.51 9.97
N GLU A 191 -30.20 -39.99 10.40
CA GLU A 191 -31.35 -40.81 10.83
C GLU A 191 -31.84 -41.74 9.71
N ARG A 192 -31.95 -41.24 8.47
CA ARG A 192 -32.33 -42.07 7.30
C ARG A 192 -31.29 -43.15 7.01
N LEU A 193 -30.00 -42.84 7.09
CA LEU A 193 -28.92 -43.80 6.90
C LEU A 193 -28.93 -44.87 7.99
N ALA A 194 -29.18 -44.48 9.24
CA ALA A 194 -29.32 -45.41 10.35
C ALA A 194 -30.52 -46.34 10.15
N ALA A 195 -31.70 -45.80 9.82
CA ALA A 195 -32.91 -46.59 9.55
C ALA A 195 -32.75 -47.52 8.34
N LEU A 196 -32.10 -47.06 7.27
CA LEU A 196 -31.78 -47.89 6.10
C LEU A 196 -30.84 -49.04 6.50
N SER A 197 -29.80 -48.75 7.28
CA SER A 197 -28.85 -49.75 7.76
C SER A 197 -29.54 -50.81 8.63
N GLU A 198 -30.40 -50.40 9.56
CA GLU A 198 -31.20 -51.32 10.39
C GLU A 198 -32.14 -52.17 9.52
N SER A 199 -32.82 -51.57 8.53
CA SER A 199 -33.67 -52.30 7.60
C SER A 199 -32.89 -53.29 6.74
N THR A 200 -31.69 -52.94 6.28
CA THR A 200 -30.84 -53.86 5.53
C THR A 200 -30.37 -55.01 6.40
N GLU A 201 -29.99 -54.75 7.65
CA GLU A 201 -29.60 -55.78 8.60
C GLU A 201 -30.76 -56.76 8.85
N LYS A 202 -31.97 -56.25 9.12
CA LYS A 202 -33.18 -57.08 9.25
C LYS A 202 -33.42 -57.95 8.02
N ARG A 203 -33.33 -57.38 6.81
CA ARG A 203 -33.47 -58.14 5.56
C ARG A 203 -32.40 -59.21 5.38
N PHE A 204 -31.16 -58.95 5.78
CA PHE A 204 -30.09 -59.96 5.73
C PHE A 204 -30.35 -61.10 6.71
N VAL A 205 -30.87 -60.80 7.91
CA VAL A 205 -31.29 -61.82 8.88
C VAL A 205 -32.45 -62.65 8.32
N GLU A 206 -33.52 -62.01 7.85
CA GLU A 206 -34.68 -62.68 7.25
C GLU A 206 -34.27 -63.56 6.05
N LEU A 207 -33.39 -63.06 5.17
CA LEU A 207 -32.88 -63.82 4.04
C LEU A 207 -32.04 -65.03 4.49
N ARG A 208 -31.24 -64.88 5.54
CA ARG A 208 -30.45 -65.98 6.10
C ARG A 208 -31.37 -67.05 6.69
N GLU A 209 -32.35 -66.66 7.49
CA GLU A 209 -33.34 -67.57 8.08
C GLU A 209 -34.16 -68.29 7.00
N TRP A 210 -34.62 -67.56 5.98
CA TRP A 210 -35.30 -68.17 4.83
C TRP A 210 -34.40 -69.16 4.08
N ALA A 211 -33.14 -68.80 3.80
CA ALA A 211 -32.21 -69.68 3.10
C ALA A 211 -31.91 -70.96 3.90
N GLU A 212 -31.79 -70.85 5.21
CA GLU A 212 -31.62 -71.98 6.12
C GLU A 212 -32.85 -72.88 6.14
N GLN A 213 -34.06 -72.30 6.24
CA GLN A 213 -35.32 -73.05 6.12
C GLN A 213 -35.44 -73.76 4.78
N GLN A 214 -35.14 -73.09 3.66
CA GLN A 214 -35.19 -73.70 2.33
C GLN A 214 -34.19 -74.83 2.18
N PHE A 215 -33.00 -74.70 2.75
CA PHE A 215 -32.00 -75.78 2.76
C PHE A 215 -32.50 -76.99 3.57
N VAL A 216 -33.11 -76.77 4.74
CA VAL A 216 -33.70 -77.84 5.55
C VAL A 216 -34.85 -78.54 4.82
N GLU A 217 -35.76 -77.78 4.20
CA GLU A 217 -36.88 -78.34 3.42
C GLU A 217 -36.39 -79.15 2.22
N THR A 218 -35.38 -78.66 1.48
CA THR A 218 -34.80 -79.43 0.37
C THR A 218 -34.06 -80.67 0.84
N GLN A 219 -33.34 -80.62 1.97
CA GLN A 219 -32.74 -81.81 2.58
C GLN A 219 -33.79 -82.83 2.98
N GLN A 220 -34.84 -82.42 3.70
CA GLN A 220 -35.94 -83.30 4.10
C GLN A 220 -36.67 -83.91 2.90
N HIS A 221 -36.95 -83.12 1.86
CA HIS A 221 -37.54 -83.62 0.63
C HIS A 221 -36.62 -84.61 -0.07
N THR A 222 -35.31 -84.35 -0.12
CA THR A 222 -34.31 -85.26 -0.68
C THR A 222 -34.22 -86.56 0.13
N ASP A 223 -34.22 -86.48 1.46
CA ASP A 223 -34.22 -87.64 2.36
C ASP A 223 -35.50 -88.46 2.23
N GLN A 224 -36.66 -87.81 2.10
CA GLN A 224 -37.94 -88.46 1.83
C GLN A 224 -37.93 -89.13 0.45
N GLN A 225 -37.39 -88.47 -0.59
CA GLN A 225 -37.24 -89.06 -1.91
C GLN A 225 -36.30 -90.26 -1.89
N VAL A 226 -35.16 -90.18 -1.21
CA VAL A 226 -34.21 -91.28 -1.03
C VAL A 226 -34.85 -92.43 -0.25
N SER A 227 -35.62 -92.13 0.80
CA SER A 227 -36.32 -93.15 1.60
C SER A 227 -37.44 -93.82 0.82
N ALA A 228 -38.25 -93.07 0.07
CA ALA A 228 -39.26 -93.61 -0.82
C ALA A 228 -38.64 -94.43 -1.96
N LEU A 229 -37.48 -94.01 -2.50
CA LEU A 229 -36.70 -94.80 -3.46
C LEU A 229 -36.17 -96.09 -2.83
N ARG A 230 -35.71 -96.05 -1.57
CA ARG A 230 -35.28 -97.24 -0.81
C ARG A 230 -36.43 -98.19 -0.55
N GLU A 231 -37.58 -97.70 -0.06
CA GLU A 231 -38.77 -98.51 0.18
C GLU A 231 -39.34 -99.09 -1.12
N TRP A 232 -39.39 -98.29 -2.19
CA TRP A 232 -39.74 -98.78 -3.52
C TRP A 232 -38.75 -99.84 -4.00
N ALA A 233 -37.44 -99.61 -3.84
CA ALA A 233 -36.43 -100.58 -4.21
C ALA A 233 -36.58 -101.87 -3.38
N GLU A 234 -36.82 -101.79 -2.07
CA GLU A 234 -37.07 -102.94 -1.19
C GLU A 234 -38.35 -103.69 -1.57
N GLN A 235 -39.44 -102.98 -1.87
CA GLN A 235 -40.68 -103.58 -2.38
C GLN A 235 -40.45 -104.26 -3.73
N GLN A 236 -39.75 -103.59 -4.66
CA GLN A 236 -39.40 -104.17 -5.94
C GLN A 236 -38.45 -105.36 -5.78
N PHE A 237 -37.49 -105.33 -4.86
CA PHE A 237 -36.64 -106.46 -4.53
C PHE A 237 -37.43 -107.60 -3.88
N ALA A 238 -38.44 -107.32 -3.05
CA ALA A 238 -39.30 -108.33 -2.41
C ALA A 238 -40.30 -108.95 -3.39
N GLU A 239 -40.87 -108.16 -4.30
CA GLU A 239 -41.75 -108.61 -5.38
C GLU A 239 -40.94 -109.40 -6.41
N THR A 240 -39.73 -108.94 -6.73
CA THR A 240 -38.75 -109.70 -7.50
C THR A 240 -38.37 -110.96 -6.76
N GLN A 241 -38.10 -110.97 -5.45
CA GLN A 241 -37.78 -112.19 -4.69
C GLN A 241 -38.93 -113.19 -4.67
N ARG A 242 -40.18 -112.78 -4.46
CA ARG A 242 -41.34 -113.69 -4.53
C ARG A 242 -41.53 -114.25 -5.94
N HIS A 243 -41.43 -113.39 -6.96
CA HIS A 243 -41.46 -113.84 -8.34
C HIS A 243 -40.26 -114.77 -8.65
N THR A 244 -39.09 -114.52 -8.06
CA THR A 244 -37.88 -115.32 -8.25
C THR A 244 -37.97 -116.62 -7.46
N ASP A 245 -38.65 -116.70 -6.31
CA ASP A 245 -38.87 -117.92 -5.52
C ASP A 245 -39.94 -118.82 -6.16
N GLU A 246 -41.00 -118.25 -6.72
CA GLU A 246 -41.99 -118.96 -7.55
C GLU A 246 -41.38 -119.44 -8.88
N LYS A 247 -40.55 -118.59 -9.51
CA LYS A 247 -39.72 -119.00 -10.66
C LYS A 247 -38.64 -120.00 -10.26
N TRP A 248 -38.05 -119.96 -9.07
CA TRP A 248 -37.01 -120.88 -8.59
C TRP A 248 -37.61 -122.24 -8.22
N SER A 249 -38.84 -122.32 -7.76
CA SER A 249 -39.54 -123.60 -7.55
C SER A 249 -39.81 -124.29 -8.89
N SER A 250 -40.26 -123.55 -9.90
CA SER A 250 -40.47 -124.05 -11.26
C SER A 250 -39.18 -124.24 -12.08
N LEU A 251 -38.13 -123.43 -11.82
CA LEU A 251 -36.78 -123.62 -12.37
C LEU A 251 -36.04 -124.76 -11.68
N ARG A 252 -36.34 -125.15 -10.45
CA ARG A 252 -35.72 -126.33 -9.81
C ARG A 252 -36.24 -127.62 -10.47
N GLU A 253 -37.52 -127.67 -10.86
CA GLU A 253 -38.09 -128.74 -11.68
C GLU A 253 -37.58 -128.72 -13.15
N TRP A 254 -37.21 -127.55 -13.70
CA TRP A 254 -36.74 -127.40 -15.09
C TRP A 254 -35.20 -127.45 -15.25
N ALA A 255 -34.42 -127.06 -14.24
CA ALA A 255 -32.95 -127.02 -14.25
C ALA A 255 -32.28 -128.36 -13.94
N GLU A 256 -32.96 -129.33 -13.32
CA GLU A 256 -32.51 -130.74 -13.33
C GLU A 256 -32.48 -131.32 -14.76
N GLN A 257 -33.16 -130.69 -15.73
CA GLN A 257 -33.23 -131.13 -17.12
C GLN A 257 -32.38 -130.33 -18.12
N ARG A 258 -31.72 -129.20 -17.76
CA ARG A 258 -31.18 -128.29 -18.80
C ARG A 258 -29.86 -127.57 -18.45
N PHE A 259 -28.80 -128.34 -18.19
CA PHE A 259 -27.38 -128.04 -18.50
C PHE A 259 -26.72 -126.79 -17.86
N GLY A 260 -25.51 -126.86 -17.30
CA GLY A 260 -24.36 -127.60 -17.83
C GLY A 260 -23.57 -126.84 -18.89
N ARG A 261 -23.89 -125.59 -19.23
CA ARG A 261 -23.09 -124.81 -20.21
C ARG A 261 -23.20 -123.28 -20.04
N LEU A 262 -22.02 -122.65 -20.00
CA LEU A 262 -21.70 -121.26 -20.36
C LEU A 262 -21.78 -120.16 -19.29
N GLU A 263 -20.80 -120.25 -18.39
CA GLU A 263 -19.94 -119.12 -18.02
C GLU A 263 -19.33 -118.37 -19.23
N SER A 264 -19.03 -117.08 -19.02
CA SER A 264 -18.20 -116.18 -19.84
C SER A 264 -18.87 -115.37 -20.94
N ARG A 265 -19.25 -114.12 -20.62
CA ARG A 265 -18.79 -112.94 -21.37
C ARG A 265 -19.12 -111.62 -20.67
N VAL A 266 -18.06 -111.03 -20.09
CA VAL A 266 -17.67 -109.61 -20.30
C VAL A 266 -18.44 -108.59 -19.45
N ASP A 267 -18.01 -108.36 -18.20
CA ASP A 267 -16.99 -107.40 -17.73
C ASP A 267 -15.89 -106.89 -18.68
N ASN A 268 -16.20 -105.99 -19.62
CA ASN A 268 -15.19 -105.03 -20.10
C ASN A 268 -15.87 -103.82 -20.76
N LEU A 269 -16.01 -102.70 -20.03
CA LEU A 269 -16.09 -101.33 -20.58
C LEU A 269 -16.32 -100.29 -19.46
N TYR A 270 -15.31 -100.04 -18.62
CA TYR A 270 -15.36 -98.93 -17.65
C TYR A 270 -13.98 -98.27 -17.41
N SER A 271 -13.23 -97.90 -18.47
CA SER A 271 -11.89 -97.30 -18.32
C SER A 271 -11.56 -96.08 -19.17
N GLU A 272 -12.54 -95.31 -19.65
CA GLU A 272 -12.28 -94.31 -20.71
C GLU A 272 -12.65 -92.84 -20.43
N VAL A 273 -13.30 -92.49 -19.32
CA VAL A 273 -13.74 -91.09 -19.11
C VAL A 273 -12.96 -90.34 -18.02
N GLY A 274 -12.18 -91.04 -17.17
CA GLY A 274 -11.33 -90.43 -16.15
C GLY A 274 -10.00 -89.81 -16.63
N ARG A 275 -9.74 -89.76 -17.94
CA ARG A 275 -8.43 -89.35 -18.50
C ARG A 275 -8.34 -87.91 -19.00
N LEU A 276 -9.43 -87.15 -19.10
CA LEU A 276 -9.42 -85.86 -19.81
C LEU A 276 -8.87 -84.65 -19.03
N THR A 277 -8.81 -84.68 -17.69
CA THR A 277 -8.38 -83.51 -16.89
C THR A 277 -6.90 -83.56 -16.47
N ASN A 278 -6.26 -84.73 -16.51
CA ASN A 278 -4.81 -84.88 -16.27
C ASN A 278 -3.97 -84.66 -17.55
N ILE A 279 -4.58 -84.61 -18.73
CA ILE A 279 -3.90 -84.45 -20.02
C ILE A 279 -3.55 -82.97 -20.34
N ILE A 280 -4.32 -82.01 -19.80
CA ILE A 280 -4.14 -80.58 -20.13
C ILE A 280 -3.04 -79.92 -19.27
N GLY A 281 -2.76 -80.44 -18.07
CA GLY A 281 -1.65 -79.97 -17.22
C GLY A 281 -0.28 -80.48 -17.69
N ALA A 282 -0.19 -81.79 -17.97
CA ALA A 282 1.05 -82.42 -18.43
C ALA A 282 1.52 -81.90 -19.81
N SER A 283 0.59 -81.56 -20.71
CA SER A 283 0.94 -81.06 -22.06
C SER A 283 1.58 -79.66 -22.07
N LEU A 284 1.34 -78.81 -21.07
CA LEU A 284 2.01 -77.50 -20.94
C LEU A 284 3.46 -77.64 -20.45
N GLU A 285 3.68 -78.55 -19.50
CA GLU A 285 5.01 -78.82 -18.93
C GLU A 285 5.92 -79.48 -19.97
N GLU A 286 5.41 -80.47 -20.72
CA GLU A 286 6.11 -81.07 -21.88
C GLU A 286 6.46 -80.00 -22.94
N GLU A 287 5.52 -79.11 -23.29
CA GLU A 287 5.79 -78.03 -24.24
C GLU A 287 6.92 -77.09 -23.77
N ALA A 288 6.95 -76.75 -22.47
CA ALA A 288 7.97 -75.90 -21.89
C ALA A 288 9.35 -76.57 -21.90
N GLN A 289 9.43 -77.87 -21.58
CA GLN A 289 10.67 -78.64 -21.58
C GLN A 289 11.31 -78.70 -22.96
N ALA A 290 10.51 -78.95 -24.01
CA ALA A 290 10.98 -78.98 -25.39
C ALA A 290 11.36 -77.58 -25.92
N SER A 291 10.57 -76.56 -25.58
CA SER A 291 10.77 -75.20 -26.09
C SER A 291 12.01 -74.53 -25.49
N VAL A 292 12.23 -74.66 -24.17
CA VAL A 292 13.42 -74.09 -23.51
C VAL A 292 14.71 -74.73 -24.07
N ALA A 293 14.71 -76.04 -24.29
CA ALA A 293 15.84 -76.75 -24.89
C ALA A 293 16.14 -76.28 -26.32
N THR A 294 15.10 -76.12 -27.14
CA THR A 294 15.24 -75.62 -28.52
C THR A 294 15.79 -74.18 -28.54
N LEU A 295 15.31 -73.31 -27.66
CA LEU A 295 15.79 -71.92 -27.57
C LEU A 295 17.25 -71.83 -27.12
N MET A 296 17.67 -72.69 -26.18
CA MET A 296 19.08 -72.76 -25.77
C MET A 296 20.00 -73.18 -26.93
N ARG A 297 19.60 -74.16 -27.74
CA ARG A 297 20.37 -74.60 -28.91
C ARG A 297 20.45 -73.54 -29.99
N HIS A 298 19.36 -72.82 -30.25
CA HIS A 298 19.37 -71.68 -31.17
C HIS A 298 20.32 -70.57 -30.71
N LYS A 299 20.54 -70.43 -29.40
CA LYS A 299 21.53 -69.51 -28.82
C LYS A 299 22.98 -70.04 -28.86
N GLY A 300 23.21 -71.23 -29.41
CA GLY A 300 24.54 -71.84 -29.53
C GLY A 300 24.96 -72.70 -28.33
N TYR A 301 24.11 -72.88 -27.32
CA TYR A 301 24.40 -73.79 -26.22
C TYR A 301 24.27 -75.25 -26.68
N LYS A 302 25.21 -76.11 -26.25
CA LYS A 302 25.01 -77.55 -26.32
C LYS A 302 24.06 -77.95 -25.19
N ALA A 303 22.84 -78.32 -25.55
CA ALA A 303 21.79 -78.72 -24.61
C ALA A 303 21.15 -80.06 -25.01
N PRO A 304 20.66 -80.86 -24.05
CA PRO A 304 19.77 -82.00 -24.29
C PRO A 304 18.55 -81.64 -25.16
N VAL A 305 17.85 -82.66 -25.67
CA VAL A 305 16.70 -82.47 -26.58
C VAL A 305 15.53 -81.80 -25.88
N GLU A 306 15.41 -82.06 -24.59
CA GLU A 306 14.33 -81.61 -23.76
C GLU A 306 14.86 -81.45 -22.33
N GLY A 307 14.31 -80.50 -21.58
CA GLY A 307 14.54 -80.41 -20.14
C GLY A 307 13.79 -81.49 -19.38
N TYR A 308 13.99 -81.59 -18.07
CA TYR A 308 13.24 -82.51 -17.22
C TYR A 308 12.71 -81.78 -15.98
N PRO A 309 11.58 -82.21 -15.42
CA PRO A 309 11.09 -81.62 -14.20
C PRO A 309 11.83 -82.20 -12.99
N VAL A 310 11.94 -81.43 -11.92
CA VAL A 310 12.57 -81.88 -10.67
C VAL A 310 11.67 -81.55 -9.49
N ARG A 311 11.27 -82.57 -8.74
CA ARG A 311 10.54 -82.40 -7.48
C ARG A 311 11.52 -82.18 -6.33
N LEU A 312 11.36 -81.09 -5.60
CA LEU A 312 12.16 -80.75 -4.44
C LEU A 312 11.37 -81.04 -3.16
N ASP A 313 11.98 -81.80 -2.25
CA ASP A 313 11.36 -82.16 -0.97
C ASP A 313 10.97 -80.91 -0.17
N GLY A 314 9.66 -80.78 0.08
CA GLY A 314 9.07 -79.67 0.84
C GLY A 314 9.24 -78.29 0.21
N ALA A 315 9.68 -78.19 -1.06
CA ALA A 315 9.89 -76.91 -1.75
C ALA A 315 9.16 -76.81 -3.12
N GLY A 316 8.39 -77.83 -3.51
CA GLY A 316 7.60 -77.87 -4.75
C GLY A 316 8.36 -78.48 -5.93
N GLU A 317 7.74 -78.47 -7.11
CA GLU A 317 8.35 -78.94 -8.37
C GLU A 317 8.95 -77.76 -9.16
N ILE A 318 9.93 -78.07 -10.00
CA ILE A 318 10.47 -77.19 -11.02
C ILE A 318 10.19 -77.84 -12.36
N ASP A 319 9.46 -77.13 -13.21
CA ASP A 319 8.92 -77.68 -14.45
C ASP A 319 10.00 -78.00 -15.49
N VAL A 320 11.08 -77.20 -15.53
CA VAL A 320 12.19 -77.38 -16.47
C VAL A 320 13.54 -77.18 -15.80
N VAL A 321 14.34 -78.23 -15.83
CA VAL A 321 15.77 -78.23 -15.56
C VAL A 321 16.50 -78.71 -16.81
N LEU A 322 17.50 -77.94 -17.26
CA LEU A 322 18.23 -78.25 -18.47
C LEU A 322 19.72 -77.89 -18.30
N PRO A 323 20.61 -78.87 -18.15
CA PRO A 323 22.05 -78.63 -18.14
C PRO A 323 22.51 -78.24 -19.56
N VAL A 324 23.30 -77.18 -19.66
CA VAL A 324 23.77 -76.63 -20.93
C VAL A 324 25.27 -76.32 -20.86
N GLU A 325 25.96 -76.44 -22.00
CA GLU A 325 27.36 -76.02 -22.15
C GLU A 325 27.42 -74.86 -23.17
N SER A 326 28.02 -73.74 -22.80
CA SER A 326 28.19 -72.58 -23.70
C SER A 326 29.17 -72.91 -24.84
N PRO A 327 29.20 -72.12 -25.92
CA PRO A 327 30.22 -72.23 -26.97
C PRO A 327 31.67 -72.19 -26.45
N GLU A 328 31.90 -71.50 -25.34
CA GLU A 328 33.18 -71.35 -24.65
C GLU A 328 33.55 -72.55 -23.76
N GLY A 329 32.65 -73.54 -23.62
CA GLY A 329 32.84 -74.75 -22.82
C GLY A 329 32.42 -74.63 -21.35
N GLU A 330 31.76 -73.53 -20.96
CA GLU A 330 31.28 -73.33 -19.60
C GLU A 330 29.96 -74.07 -19.37
N ARG A 331 29.81 -74.73 -18.21
CA ARG A 331 28.59 -75.47 -17.85
C ARG A 331 27.68 -74.64 -16.98
N PHE A 332 26.41 -74.56 -17.38
CA PHE A 332 25.33 -73.91 -16.65
C PHE A 332 24.14 -74.87 -16.53
N THR A 333 23.25 -74.57 -15.59
CA THR A 333 21.94 -75.20 -15.56
C THR A 333 20.86 -74.16 -15.77
N VAL A 334 20.08 -74.32 -16.84
CA VAL A 334 18.88 -73.53 -17.06
C VAL A 334 17.78 -74.06 -16.16
N VAL A 335 17.17 -73.18 -15.39
CA VAL A 335 16.05 -73.49 -14.51
C VAL A 335 14.89 -72.60 -14.87
N ALA A 336 13.75 -73.19 -15.23
CA ALA A 336 12.56 -72.45 -15.62
C ALA A 336 11.27 -72.99 -15.01
N GLU A 337 10.40 -72.05 -14.63
CA GLU A 337 9.01 -72.33 -14.25
C GLU A 337 8.09 -72.02 -15.45
N SER A 338 7.14 -72.91 -15.71
CA SER A 338 6.17 -72.81 -16.81
C SER A 338 4.84 -72.24 -16.33
N LYS A 339 4.23 -71.36 -17.14
CA LYS A 339 2.91 -70.79 -16.85
C LYS A 339 2.08 -70.66 -18.13
N ALA A 340 0.80 -71.02 -18.07
CA ALA A 340 -0.12 -70.69 -19.15
C ALA A 340 -0.23 -69.16 -19.37
N ARG A 341 -0.05 -68.37 -18.28
CA ARG A 341 0.00 -66.91 -18.31
C ARG A 341 0.98 -66.37 -17.25
N LEU A 342 1.94 -65.56 -17.66
CA LEU A 342 2.97 -64.97 -16.80
C LEU A 342 2.59 -63.56 -16.33
N SER A 343 2.56 -63.36 -15.01
CA SER A 343 2.27 -62.08 -14.36
C SER A 343 3.52 -61.49 -13.70
N ARG A 344 3.51 -60.17 -13.44
CA ARG A 344 4.56 -59.46 -12.69
C ARG A 344 4.91 -60.15 -11.37
N ARG A 345 3.90 -60.58 -10.61
CA ARG A 345 4.08 -61.24 -9.31
C ARG A 345 4.80 -62.58 -9.46
N ALA A 346 4.42 -63.41 -10.44
CA ALA A 346 5.05 -64.71 -10.66
C ALA A 346 6.55 -64.58 -10.99
N VAL A 347 6.93 -63.58 -11.78
CA VAL A 347 8.34 -63.27 -12.08
C VAL A 347 9.12 -62.90 -10.82
N ILE A 348 8.55 -62.02 -9.98
CA ILE A 348 9.19 -61.59 -8.73
C ILE A 348 9.31 -62.76 -7.75
N ASP A 349 8.25 -63.54 -7.58
CA ASP A 349 8.22 -64.69 -6.68
C ASP A 349 9.26 -65.74 -7.11
N TRP A 350 9.38 -66.00 -8.41
CA TRP A 350 10.37 -66.93 -8.95
C TRP A 350 11.81 -66.41 -8.81
N ALA A 351 12.05 -65.14 -9.11
CA ALA A 351 13.37 -64.53 -8.91
C ALA A 351 13.80 -64.55 -7.44
N ASN A 352 12.88 -64.24 -6.51
CA ASN A 352 13.15 -64.31 -5.07
C ASN A 352 13.45 -65.73 -4.62
N ARG A 353 12.71 -66.71 -5.13
CA ARG A 353 12.91 -68.14 -4.86
C ARG A 353 14.29 -68.59 -5.34
N MET A 354 14.71 -68.22 -6.55
CA MET A 354 16.03 -68.56 -7.09
C MET A 354 17.19 -67.82 -6.41
N ASN A 355 16.99 -66.60 -5.92
CA ASN A 355 18.01 -65.88 -5.15
C ASN A 355 18.23 -66.46 -3.74
N SER A 356 17.25 -67.19 -3.19
CA SER A 356 17.36 -67.84 -1.88
C SER A 356 18.50 -68.87 -1.85
N LEU A 357 19.41 -68.70 -0.89
CA LEU A 357 20.51 -69.66 -0.65
C LEU A 357 19.97 -71.05 -0.25
N ASP A 358 18.90 -71.11 0.56
CA ASP A 358 18.30 -72.38 0.98
C ASP A 358 17.70 -73.12 -0.23
N PHE A 359 17.04 -72.40 -1.13
CA PHE A 359 16.44 -72.98 -2.32
C PHE A 359 17.50 -73.53 -3.29
N ARG A 360 18.56 -72.76 -3.54
CA ARG A 360 19.70 -73.22 -4.36
C ARG A 360 20.48 -74.37 -3.72
N ARG A 361 20.51 -74.48 -2.38
CA ARG A 361 21.06 -75.65 -1.68
C ARG A 361 20.22 -76.90 -1.96
N ARG A 362 18.88 -76.80 -1.89
CA ARG A 362 17.97 -77.91 -2.19
C ARG A 362 18.05 -78.35 -3.66
N LEU A 363 18.21 -77.40 -4.59
CA LEU A 363 18.46 -77.70 -6.00
C LEU A 363 19.70 -78.57 -6.17
N ARG A 364 20.82 -78.20 -5.52
CA ARG A 364 22.04 -79.00 -5.54
C ARG A 364 21.83 -80.37 -4.90
N GLU A 365 21.16 -80.45 -3.76
CA GLU A 365 20.83 -81.72 -3.08
C GLU A 365 19.96 -82.64 -3.96
N ALA A 366 19.12 -82.07 -4.82
CA ALA A 366 18.33 -82.79 -5.81
C ALA A 366 19.09 -83.13 -7.11
N GLY A 367 20.41 -82.91 -7.15
CA GLY A 367 21.25 -83.26 -8.30
C GLY A 367 21.26 -82.22 -9.43
N VAL A 368 20.86 -80.98 -9.14
CA VAL A 368 20.81 -79.87 -10.11
C VAL A 368 21.89 -78.83 -9.76
N PRO A 369 23.16 -78.99 -10.21
CA PRO A 369 24.23 -78.07 -9.86
C PRO A 369 24.13 -76.75 -10.64
N GLY A 370 24.57 -75.65 -10.01
CA GLY A 370 24.73 -74.35 -10.67
C GLY A 370 26.07 -74.23 -11.39
N PRO A 371 26.42 -73.04 -11.94
CA PRO A 371 25.67 -71.79 -11.93
C PRO A 371 24.37 -71.84 -12.75
N TYR A 372 23.37 -71.08 -12.31
CA TYR A 372 22.00 -71.16 -12.81
C TYR A 372 21.64 -70.02 -13.76
N LEU A 373 21.17 -70.37 -14.96
CA LEU A 373 20.51 -69.44 -15.87
C LEU A 373 19.00 -69.48 -15.61
N VAL A 374 18.49 -68.44 -14.96
CA VAL A 374 17.10 -68.42 -14.47
C VAL A 374 16.16 -67.86 -15.54
N TYR A 375 15.14 -68.65 -15.90
CA TYR A 375 14.11 -68.25 -16.85
C TYR A 375 12.70 -68.51 -16.32
N THR A 376 11.71 -67.93 -16.98
CA THR A 376 10.30 -68.36 -16.91
C THR A 376 9.82 -68.66 -18.32
N TYR A 377 9.06 -69.73 -18.53
CA TYR A 377 8.42 -70.04 -19.80
C TYR A 377 6.92 -69.75 -19.71
N ALA A 378 6.35 -69.07 -20.70
CA ALA A 378 4.90 -68.91 -20.74
C ALA A 378 4.32 -68.79 -22.14
N ILE A 379 3.08 -69.28 -22.29
CA ILE A 379 2.29 -69.13 -23.53
C ILE A 379 1.85 -67.67 -23.71
N ARG A 380 1.43 -67.00 -22.63
CA ARG A 380 1.05 -65.58 -22.63
C ARG A 380 1.84 -64.80 -21.60
N VAL A 381 2.46 -63.71 -22.00
CA VAL A 381 3.26 -62.85 -21.12
C VAL A 381 2.63 -61.47 -21.03
N ASP A 382 2.26 -61.03 -19.82
CA ASP A 382 1.77 -59.67 -19.59
C ASP A 382 2.94 -58.66 -19.69
N PRO A 383 2.77 -57.47 -20.29
CA PRO A 383 3.87 -56.50 -20.47
C PRO A 383 4.62 -56.15 -19.18
N ALA A 384 3.90 -55.97 -18.06
CA ALA A 384 4.49 -55.68 -16.75
C ALA A 384 5.39 -56.81 -16.19
N ALA A 385 5.23 -58.04 -16.69
CA ALA A 385 6.11 -59.15 -16.33
C ALA A 385 7.48 -59.03 -17.01
N LEU A 386 7.53 -58.51 -18.24
CA LEU A 386 8.79 -58.25 -18.96
C LEU A 386 9.60 -57.16 -18.26
N ASP A 387 8.93 -56.10 -17.80
CA ASP A 387 9.58 -55.02 -17.06
C ASP A 387 10.15 -55.53 -15.73
N ALA A 388 9.36 -56.30 -14.98
CA ALA A 388 9.83 -56.92 -13.74
C ALA A 388 11.00 -57.90 -13.96
N ALA A 389 10.99 -58.66 -15.05
CA ALA A 389 12.06 -59.60 -15.36
C ALA A 389 13.39 -58.88 -15.60
N ARG A 390 13.36 -57.74 -16.31
CA ARG A 390 14.54 -56.87 -16.48
C ARG A 390 15.02 -56.27 -15.17
N GLU A 391 14.09 -55.85 -14.30
CA GLU A 391 14.41 -55.30 -12.97
C GLU A 391 15.11 -56.32 -12.06
N VAL A 392 14.57 -57.55 -11.98
CA VAL A 392 15.11 -58.60 -11.10
C VAL A 392 16.22 -59.43 -11.76
N GLY A 393 16.47 -59.24 -13.05
CA GLY A 393 17.58 -59.84 -13.79
C GLY A 393 17.39 -61.29 -14.22
N ILE A 394 16.15 -61.79 -14.31
CA ILE A 394 15.85 -63.14 -14.83
C ILE A 394 15.33 -63.10 -16.26
N GLY A 395 15.45 -64.21 -16.98
CA GLY A 395 14.98 -64.31 -18.36
C GLY A 395 13.51 -64.67 -18.50
N VAL A 396 12.93 -64.35 -19.65
CA VAL A 396 11.56 -64.73 -20.02
C VAL A 396 11.55 -65.34 -21.41
N MET A 397 10.93 -66.51 -21.52
CA MET A 397 10.76 -67.27 -22.75
C MET A 397 9.29 -67.50 -23.08
N SER A 398 9.02 -67.63 -24.36
CA SER A 398 7.75 -68.12 -24.89
C SER A 398 8.02 -68.98 -26.12
N GLY A 399 7.00 -69.67 -26.64
CA GLY A 399 7.12 -70.40 -27.91
C GLY A 399 7.54 -69.53 -29.11
N ARG A 400 7.58 -68.20 -28.97
CA ARG A 400 8.06 -67.25 -30.00
C ARG A 400 9.53 -66.87 -29.87
N GLY A 401 10.22 -67.24 -28.79
CA GLY A 401 11.60 -66.85 -28.53
C GLY A 401 11.86 -66.36 -27.12
N VAL A 402 13.11 -65.90 -26.90
CA VAL A 402 13.52 -65.22 -25.67
C VAL A 402 13.08 -63.76 -25.75
N LEU A 403 12.26 -63.34 -24.78
CA LEU A 403 11.71 -61.99 -24.69
C LEU A 403 12.56 -61.07 -23.78
N VAL A 404 13.22 -61.66 -22.77
CA VAL A 404 14.15 -61.00 -21.85
C VAL A 404 15.31 -61.95 -21.58
N GLU A 405 16.54 -61.43 -21.68
CA GLU A 405 17.76 -62.14 -21.30
C GLU A 405 18.03 -61.99 -19.80
N PRO A 406 18.43 -63.05 -19.08
CA PRO A 406 18.90 -62.93 -17.70
C PRO A 406 20.21 -62.14 -17.67
N ARG A 407 20.42 -61.40 -16.59
CA ARG A 407 21.57 -60.48 -16.48
C ARG A 407 22.89 -61.24 -16.33
N GLU A 408 22.97 -62.11 -15.34
CA GLU A 408 24.13 -62.95 -15.05
C GLU A 408 23.66 -64.29 -14.47
N PRO A 409 24.40 -65.40 -14.68
CA PRO A 409 24.10 -66.67 -14.02
C PRO A 409 24.19 -66.53 -12.49
N LEU A 410 23.20 -67.06 -11.77
CA LEU A 410 23.28 -67.12 -10.32
C LEU A 410 24.32 -68.17 -9.89
N PRO A 411 25.18 -67.89 -8.91
CA PRO A 411 26.17 -68.86 -8.46
C PRO A 411 25.50 -70.07 -7.82
N GLU A 412 26.22 -71.17 -7.78
CA GLU A 412 25.87 -72.32 -6.93
C GLU A 412 25.88 -71.88 -5.44
N ALA A 413 25.02 -72.50 -4.61
CA ALA A 413 24.82 -72.13 -3.20
C ALA A 413 25.91 -72.59 -2.24
#